data_AF-A0A0K1QK88-F1
#
_entry.id   AF-A0A0K1QK88-F1
#
_cell.length_a   1.000
_cell.length_b   1.000
_cell.length_c   1.000
_cell.angle_alpha   90.00
_cell.angle_beta   90.00
_cell.angle_gamma   90.00
#
_symmetry.space_group_name_H-M   'P 1'
#
loop_
_entity.id
_entity.type
_entity.pdbx_description
1 polymer ?
#
loop_
_entity_poly.entity_id
_entity_poly.type
_entity_poly.pdbx_seq_one_letter_code
_entity_poly.pdbx_strand_id
1 'polypeptide(L)'
;MSDAKMGRMMDRIALGRLAEAYAHFFAHCGNHRRAMQMTCKAAIRAGYKPCACWVSATALAARQHTHSVAFTKGDSPSYLIIMVGRVGIDYELNPMFSPTIGTPGWKLIEGEAADQYQAWGLSREADEIEYEIAS
;
A
#
# COMPACT_ATOMS: atom_id res chain seq x y z
N MET A 1 -3.45 11.22 -27.89
CA MET A 1 -4.08 10.44 -26.78
C MET A 1 -4.29 11.41 -25.63
N SER A 2 -5.47 11.49 -25.02
CA SER A 2 -5.72 12.47 -23.95
C SER A 2 -4.94 12.13 -22.67
N ASP A 3 -4.62 13.15 -21.88
CA ASP A 3 -3.89 13.01 -20.60
C ASP A 3 -4.59 12.05 -19.64
N ALA A 4 -5.92 12.07 -19.60
CA ALA A 4 -6.71 11.13 -18.80
C ALA A 4 -6.57 9.66 -19.26
N LYS A 5 -6.37 9.42 -20.57
CA LYS A 5 -6.14 8.06 -21.10
C LYS A 5 -4.71 7.61 -20.81
N MET A 6 -3.74 8.53 -20.84
CA MET A 6 -2.35 8.25 -20.45
C MET A 6 -2.27 7.93 -18.95
N GLY A 7 -2.91 8.73 -18.09
CA GLY A 7 -2.96 8.51 -16.64
C GLY A 7 -3.48 7.11 -16.28
N ARG A 8 -4.67 6.74 -16.79
CA ARG A 8 -5.23 5.40 -16.56
C ARG A 8 -4.34 4.25 -17.05
N MET A 9 -3.56 4.47 -18.11
CA MET A 9 -2.62 3.46 -18.61
C MET A 9 -1.45 3.29 -17.64
N MET A 10 -0.89 4.41 -17.15
CA MET A 10 0.17 4.38 -16.15
C MET A 10 -0.29 3.75 -14.84
N ASP A 11 -1.52 4.03 -14.41
CA ASP A 11 -2.09 3.45 -13.19
C ASP A 11 -2.24 1.92 -13.32
N ARG A 12 -2.66 1.42 -14.49
CA ARG A 12 -2.76 -0.02 -14.78
C ARG A 12 -1.39 -0.70 -14.82
N ILE A 13 -0.38 -0.04 -15.39
CA ILE A 13 1.00 -0.54 -15.39
C ILE A 13 1.50 -0.64 -13.94
N ALA A 14 1.28 0.41 -13.14
CA ALA A 14 1.66 0.42 -11.74
C ALA A 14 0.94 -0.68 -10.93
N LEU A 15 -0.36 -0.88 -11.15
CA LEU A 15 -1.13 -1.97 -10.56
C LEU A 15 -0.56 -3.35 -10.95
N GLY A 16 -0.26 -3.57 -12.23
CA GLY A 16 0.31 -4.82 -12.72
C GLY A 16 1.63 -5.17 -12.04
N ARG A 17 2.54 -4.19 -11.93
CA ARG A 17 3.83 -4.37 -11.26
C ARG A 17 3.68 -4.68 -9.76
N LEU A 18 2.72 -4.06 -9.09
CA LEU A 18 2.41 -4.39 -7.69
C LEU A 18 1.82 -5.81 -7.55
N ALA A 19 0.99 -6.23 -8.50
CA ALA A 19 0.43 -7.58 -8.52
C ALA A 19 1.51 -8.64 -8.72
N GLU A 20 2.48 -8.39 -9.62
CA GLU A 20 3.63 -9.26 -9.86
C GLU A 20 4.51 -9.38 -8.61
N ALA A 21 4.85 -8.26 -7.97
CA ALA A 21 5.60 -8.25 -6.71
C ALA A 21 4.86 -9.05 -5.62
N TYR A 22 3.55 -8.83 -5.48
CA TYR A 22 2.73 -9.55 -4.50
C TYR A 22 2.71 -11.05 -4.76
N ALA A 23 2.48 -11.46 -6.01
CA ALA A 23 2.47 -12.86 -6.42
C ALA A 23 3.84 -13.52 -6.17
N HIS A 24 4.93 -12.82 -6.48
CA HIS A 24 6.29 -13.29 -6.22
C HIS A 24 6.54 -13.54 -4.73
N PHE A 25 6.24 -12.55 -3.87
CA PHE A 25 6.44 -12.71 -2.44
C PHE A 25 5.54 -13.79 -1.85
N PHE A 26 4.29 -13.90 -2.31
CA PHE A 26 3.38 -14.95 -1.85
C PHE A 26 3.86 -16.35 -2.27
N ALA A 27 4.36 -16.52 -3.50
CA ALA A 27 4.92 -17.78 -3.96
C ALA A 27 6.12 -18.23 -3.11
N HIS A 28 6.90 -17.28 -2.59
CA HIS A 28 8.05 -17.57 -1.72
C HIS A 28 7.64 -17.92 -0.28
N CYS A 29 6.79 -17.10 0.35
CA CYS A 29 6.50 -17.22 1.79
C CYS A 29 5.21 -18.01 2.12
N GLY A 30 4.33 -18.25 1.14
CA GLY A 30 3.02 -18.88 1.35
C GLY A 30 2.09 -18.11 2.28
N ASN A 31 2.40 -16.86 2.61
CA ASN A 31 1.71 -16.07 3.62
C ASN A 31 1.30 -14.70 3.09
N HIS A 32 -0.01 -14.47 2.95
CA HIS A 32 -0.53 -13.22 2.40
C HIS A 32 -0.18 -11.97 3.22
N ARG A 33 -0.04 -12.10 4.54
CA ARG A 33 0.35 -10.97 5.39
C ARG A 33 1.81 -10.59 5.16
N ARG A 34 2.69 -11.59 5.07
CA ARG A 34 4.10 -11.38 4.75
C ARG A 34 4.27 -10.83 3.33
N ALA A 35 3.55 -11.40 2.35
CA ALA A 35 3.55 -10.91 0.97
C ALA A 35 3.10 -9.43 0.88
N MET A 36 2.02 -9.06 1.57
CA MET A 36 1.56 -7.67 1.65
C MET A 36 2.65 -6.73 2.19
N GLN A 37 3.30 -7.09 3.31
CA GLN A 37 4.35 -6.27 3.93
C GLN A 37 5.54 -6.08 2.97
N MET A 38 6.01 -7.15 2.35
CA MET A 38 7.14 -7.10 1.41
C MET A 38 6.79 -6.31 0.16
N THR A 39 5.55 -6.43 -0.34
CA THR A 39 5.05 -5.62 -1.47
C THR A 39 5.02 -4.13 -1.10
N CYS A 40 4.61 -3.77 0.13
CA CYS A 40 4.67 -2.39 0.60
C CYS A 40 6.11 -1.85 0.65
N LYS A 41 7.06 -2.63 1.15
CA LYS A 41 8.49 -2.26 1.15
C LYS A 41 9.01 -2.05 -0.28
N ALA A 42 8.72 -2.98 -1.19
CA ALA A 42 9.12 -2.88 -2.59
C ALA A 42 8.51 -1.64 -3.27
N ALA A 43 7.24 -1.34 -3.01
CA ALA A 43 6.58 -0.14 -3.53
C ALA A 43 7.27 1.14 -3.02
N ILE A 44 7.57 1.24 -1.73
CA ILE A 44 8.27 2.40 -1.15
C ILE A 44 9.64 2.59 -1.81
N ARG A 45 10.39 1.50 -2.01
CA ARG A 45 11.72 1.53 -2.67
C ARG A 45 11.63 1.94 -4.13
N ALA A 46 10.54 1.61 -4.81
CA ALA A 46 10.25 2.06 -6.17
C ALA A 46 9.65 3.49 -6.25
N GLY A 47 9.59 4.21 -5.13
CA GLY A 47 9.19 5.62 -5.09
C GLY A 47 7.70 5.87 -4.89
N TYR A 48 6.90 4.84 -4.58
CA TYR A 48 5.49 4.99 -4.24
C TYR A 48 5.37 5.61 -2.85
N LYS A 49 4.46 6.57 -2.68
CA LYS A 49 4.28 7.25 -1.40
C LYS A 49 3.05 6.70 -0.67
N PRO A 50 3.18 6.21 0.57
CA PRO A 50 2.03 5.80 1.37
C PRO A 50 1.19 7.04 1.71
N CYS A 51 -0.13 6.98 1.54
CA CYS A 51 -1.02 8.12 1.79
C CYS A 51 -2.15 7.81 2.79
N ALA A 52 -2.55 6.54 2.92
CA ALA A 52 -3.56 6.12 3.89
C ALA A 52 -3.40 4.65 4.29
N CYS A 53 -3.86 4.29 5.48
CA CYS A 53 -3.97 2.90 5.93
C CYS A 53 -5.39 2.59 6.43
N TRP A 54 -5.85 1.37 6.20
CA TRP A 54 -7.15 0.92 6.70
C TRP A 54 -7.01 0.34 8.11
N VAL A 55 -7.71 0.94 9.08
CA VAL A 55 -7.67 0.54 10.49
C VAL A 55 -9.07 0.35 11.07
N SER A 56 -9.20 -0.61 11.98
CA SER A 56 -10.37 -0.74 12.87
C SER A 56 -10.00 -0.31 14.30
N ALA A 57 -11.02 0.03 15.11
CA ALA A 57 -10.81 0.39 16.51
C ALA A 57 -10.09 -0.72 17.29
N THR A 58 -10.46 -1.98 17.04
CA THR A 58 -9.83 -3.16 17.65
C THR A 58 -8.35 -3.31 17.26
N ALA A 59 -8.01 -3.11 15.98
CA ALA A 59 -6.63 -3.21 15.52
C ALA A 59 -5.74 -2.13 16.15
N LEU A 60 -6.27 -0.92 16.30
CA LEU A 60 -5.58 0.17 16.98
C LEU A 60 -5.36 -0.12 18.47
N ALA A 61 -6.41 -0.58 19.17
CA ALA A 61 -6.35 -0.94 20.59
C ALA A 61 -5.33 -2.06 20.85
N ALA A 62 -5.23 -3.02 19.93
CA ALA A 62 -4.28 -4.12 19.98
C ALA A 62 -2.86 -3.74 19.48
N ARG A 63 -2.64 -2.49 19.05
CA ARG A 63 -1.39 -2.04 18.39
C ARG A 63 -0.95 -2.95 17.25
N GLN A 64 -1.91 -3.50 16.50
CA GLN A 64 -1.66 -4.42 15.40
C GLN A 64 -1.50 -3.67 14.07
N HIS A 65 -0.67 -4.22 13.18
CA HIS A 65 -0.37 -3.71 11.85
C HIS A 65 -1.62 -3.72 10.93
N THR A 66 -1.72 -2.73 10.05
CA THR A 66 -2.88 -2.44 9.21
C THR A 66 -3.07 -3.48 8.11
N HIS A 67 -4.33 -3.75 7.73
CA HIS A 67 -4.67 -4.80 6.75
C HIS A 67 -4.55 -4.34 5.29
N SER A 68 -4.44 -3.03 5.08
CA SER A 68 -4.43 -2.39 3.76
C SER A 68 -3.68 -1.06 3.83
N VAL A 69 -2.91 -0.75 2.80
CA VAL A 69 -2.23 0.54 2.62
C VAL A 69 -2.50 1.04 1.21
N ALA A 70 -2.88 2.32 1.12
CA ALA A 70 -3.06 3.04 -0.12
C ALA A 70 -1.79 3.85 -0.42
N PHE A 71 -1.36 3.80 -1.66
CA PHE A 71 -0.20 4.51 -2.19
C PHE A 71 -0.61 5.42 -3.34
N THR A 72 0.10 6.53 -3.49
CA THR A 72 0.07 7.36 -4.69
C THR A 72 1.36 7.16 -5.49
N LYS A 73 1.26 7.28 -6.82
CA LYS A 73 2.41 7.35 -7.74
C LYS A 73 2.37 8.68 -8.48
N GLY A 74 3.27 9.60 -8.10
CA GLY A 74 3.27 10.96 -8.64
C GLY A 74 1.96 11.70 -8.36
N ASP A 75 1.48 12.46 -9.34
CA ASP A 75 0.27 13.29 -9.23
C ASP A 75 -1.01 12.55 -9.69
N SER A 76 -0.98 11.21 -9.79
CA SER A 76 -2.17 10.44 -10.19
C SER A 76 -3.31 10.61 -9.16
N PRO A 77 -4.56 10.83 -9.60
CA PRO A 77 -5.71 10.88 -8.70
C PRO A 77 -6.15 9.49 -8.20
N SER A 78 -5.49 8.42 -8.65
CA SER A 78 -5.80 7.06 -8.23
C SER A 78 -4.95 6.61 -7.04
N TYR A 79 -5.54 5.75 -6.23
CA TYR A 79 -4.92 5.09 -5.10
C TYR A 79 -4.62 3.64 -5.45
N LEU A 80 -3.36 3.26 -5.34
CA LEU A 80 -2.94 1.87 -5.46
C LEU A 80 -2.99 1.22 -4.09
N ILE A 81 -3.84 0.22 -3.95
CA ILE A 81 -4.14 -0.43 -2.68
C ILE A 81 -3.41 -1.76 -2.61
N ILE A 82 -2.60 -1.95 -1.57
CA ILE A 82 -1.99 -3.23 -1.22
C ILE A 82 -2.66 -3.71 0.05
N MET A 83 -3.30 -4.88 0.02
CA MET A 83 -3.94 -5.48 1.19
C MET A 83 -3.69 -6.99 1.26
N VAL A 84 -4.01 -7.59 2.40
CA VAL A 84 -3.90 -9.05 2.56
C VAL A 84 -4.79 -9.75 1.53
N GLY A 85 -4.16 -10.53 0.66
CA GLY A 85 -4.81 -11.34 -0.37
C GLY A 85 -4.99 -10.66 -1.73
N ARG A 86 -4.76 -9.35 -1.86
CA ARG A 86 -4.94 -8.65 -3.15
C ARG A 86 -4.19 -7.33 -3.26
N VAL A 87 -3.96 -6.93 -4.51
CA VAL A 87 -3.70 -5.53 -4.88
C VAL A 87 -4.89 -4.99 -5.66
N GLY A 88 -5.10 -3.68 -5.63
CA GLY A 88 -6.22 -3.02 -6.31
C GLY A 88 -5.94 -1.57 -6.64
N ILE A 89 -6.87 -0.96 -7.36
CA ILE A 89 -6.89 0.46 -7.65
C ILE A 89 -8.25 1.02 -7.25
N ASP A 90 -8.24 2.18 -6.62
CA ASP A 90 -9.45 2.93 -6.29
C ASP A 90 -9.25 4.40 -6.63
N TYR A 91 -10.34 5.14 -6.83
CA TYR A 91 -10.31 6.58 -7.11
C TYR A 91 -10.84 7.38 -5.92
N GLU A 92 -11.52 6.71 -4.98
CA GLU A 92 -12.02 7.32 -3.76
C GLU A 92 -11.69 6.40 -2.59
N LEU A 93 -10.95 6.92 -1.62
CA LEU A 93 -10.82 6.26 -0.33
C LEU A 93 -11.96 6.75 0.53
N ASN A 94 -13.03 5.96 0.69
CA ASN A 94 -14.14 6.31 1.57
C ASN A 94 -13.60 6.75 2.96
N PRO A 95 -13.60 8.06 3.29
CA PRO A 95 -12.96 8.55 4.49
C PRO A 95 -13.96 8.55 5.65
N MET A 96 -13.56 7.90 6.74
CA MET A 96 -13.67 8.37 8.13
C MET A 96 -13.70 7.16 9.04
N PHE A 97 -12.53 6.81 9.58
CA PHE A 97 -12.52 6.15 10.87
C PHE A 97 -13.13 7.11 11.90
N SER A 98 -14.33 6.79 12.39
CA SER A 98 -14.93 7.51 13.50
C SER A 98 -14.82 6.64 14.76
N PRO A 99 -13.88 6.94 15.66
CA PRO A 99 -13.71 6.15 16.89
C PRO A 99 -14.98 6.17 17.75
N THR A 100 -15.78 7.22 17.63
CA THR A 100 -17.02 7.43 18.37
C THR A 100 -18.13 6.45 17.98
N ILE A 101 -18.17 6.01 16.72
CA ILE A 101 -19.18 5.07 16.21
C ILE A 101 -18.60 3.70 15.87
N GLY A 102 -17.28 3.50 16.03
CA GLY A 102 -16.59 2.23 15.83
C GLY A 102 -16.45 1.79 14.36
N THR A 103 -16.72 2.66 13.38
CA THR A 103 -16.65 2.30 11.96
C THR A 103 -15.19 2.21 11.50
N PRO A 104 -14.76 1.06 10.92
CA PRO A 104 -13.43 0.96 10.31
C PRO A 104 -13.34 1.86 9.08
N GLY A 105 -12.17 2.41 8.82
CA GLY A 105 -12.00 3.31 7.70
C GLY A 105 -10.55 3.59 7.35
N TRP A 106 -10.36 4.32 6.25
CA TRP A 106 -9.06 4.87 5.90
C TRP A 106 -8.68 5.97 6.88
N LYS A 107 -7.46 5.87 7.40
CA LYS A 107 -6.79 6.94 8.12
C LYS A 107 -5.67 7.47 7.25
N LEU A 108 -5.66 8.78 7.02
CA LEU A 108 -4.57 9.43 6.31
C LEU A 108 -3.27 9.25 7.10
N ILE A 109 -2.21 8.91 6.37
CA ILE A 109 -0.87 8.83 6.92
C ILE A 109 -0.27 10.22 6.70
N GLU A 110 -0.38 11.09 7.70
CA GLU A 110 0.11 12.47 7.66
C GLU A 110 1.25 12.69 8.65
N GLY A 111 2.10 13.68 8.35
CA GLY A 111 3.22 14.08 9.21
C GLY A 111 4.15 12.91 9.54
N GLU A 112 4.50 12.78 10.82
CA GLU A 112 5.46 11.80 11.32
C GLU A 112 5.09 10.34 11.00
N ALA A 113 3.80 10.02 10.82
CA ALA A 113 3.38 8.66 10.47
C ALA A 113 3.80 8.27 9.04
N ALA A 114 3.82 9.24 8.12
CA ALA A 114 4.27 9.02 6.74
C ALA A 114 5.77 8.80 6.72
N ASP A 115 6.51 9.64 7.44
CA ASP A 115 7.97 9.54 7.55
C ASP A 115 8.39 8.23 8.23
N GLN A 116 7.67 7.80 9.28
CA GLN A 116 7.93 6.52 9.95
C GLN A 116 7.65 5.32 9.03
N TYR A 117 6.55 5.34 8.27
CA TYR A 117 6.23 4.25 7.34
C TYR A 117 7.22 4.21 6.17
N GLN A 118 7.63 5.38 5.67
CA GLN A 118 8.66 5.53 4.66
C GLN A 118 10.01 4.99 5.18
N ALA A 119 10.42 5.38 6.39
CA ALA A 119 11.65 4.92 7.03
C ALA A 119 11.64 3.40 7.24
N TRP A 120 10.50 2.83 7.65
CA TRP A 120 10.33 1.38 7.74
C TRP A 120 10.49 0.69 6.38
N GLY A 121 9.87 1.20 5.31
CA GLY A 121 9.99 0.65 3.97
C GLY A 121 11.43 0.69 3.42
N LEU A 122 12.18 1.71 3.80
CA LEU A 122 13.59 1.88 3.46
C LEU A 122 14.54 1.10 4.37
N SER A 123 14.08 0.67 5.55
CA SER A 123 14.89 -0.15 6.45
C SER A 123 15.24 -1.48 5.77
N ARG A 124 16.53 -1.78 5.72
CA ARG A 124 17.07 -3.08 5.30
C ARG A 124 17.22 -3.95 6.55
N GLU A 125 16.10 -4.38 7.12
CA GLU A 125 16.11 -5.73 7.70
C GLU A 125 16.46 -6.70 6.56
N ALA A 126 17.14 -7.81 6.84
CA ALA A 126 17.43 -8.81 5.82
C ALA A 126 16.08 -9.31 5.27
N ASP A 127 15.61 -8.72 4.17
CA ASP A 127 14.43 -9.22 3.49
C ASP A 127 14.80 -10.60 2.97
N GLU A 128 14.00 -11.60 3.31
CA GLU A 128 14.27 -13.02 2.99
C GLU A 128 14.36 -13.26 1.48
N ILE A 129 13.78 -12.35 0.68
CA ILE A 129 13.82 -12.34 -0.78
C ILE A 129 13.66 -10.90 -1.29
N GLU A 130 14.43 -10.52 -2.32
CA GLU A 130 14.34 -9.20 -2.97
C GLU A 130 13.49 -9.29 -4.26
N TYR A 131 12.66 -8.26 -4.50
CA TYR A 131 11.97 -8.06 -5.78
C TYR A 131 12.02 -6.58 -6.13
N GLU A 132 12.51 -6.27 -7.32
CA GLU A 132 12.59 -4.89 -7.82
C GLU A 132 11.39 -4.59 -8.72
N ILE A 133 10.55 -3.67 -8.27
CA ILE A 133 9.47 -3.11 -9.09
C ILE A 133 10.13 -2.18 -10.10
N ALA A 134 10.15 -2.58 -11.38
CA ALA A 134 10.68 -1.75 -12.45
C ALA A 134 10.07 -0.34 -12.41
N SER A 135 10.89 0.71 -12.56
CA SER A 135 10.46 2.12 -12.58
C SER A 135 9.66 2.48 -13.83
#